data_AF-A0AB40AW81-F1
#
_entry.id   AF-A0AB40AW81-F1
#
_cell.length_a   1.000
_cell.length_b   1.000
_cell.length_c   1.000
_cell.angle_alpha   90.00
_cell.angle_beta   90.00
_cell.angle_gamma   90.00
#
_symmetry.space_group_name_H-M   'P 1'
#
loop_
_entity.id
_entity.type
_entity.pdbx_description
1 polymer ?
#
loop_
_entity_poly.entity_id
_entity_poly.type
_entity_poly.pdbx_seq_one_letter_code
_entity_poly.pdbx_strand_id
1 'polypeptide(L)'
;MQQEADTRVSKSVQLHQRHIPNQRDIANLHVQDKLLLSSSLAPESITFDTDGKGPYTGISNGHILKWRGCSLGWQEFATTSNIRTSNYDSIKYFHVSLESKYGRPLGLQFNKGTGDLYITDAYFGLLTIGLEGGKVAQVAVTTMAVDDQPFGLTNGLDVDQQNDMVYFTDNSTHFQRREQIH
;
A
#
# COMPACT_ATOMS: atom_id res chain seq x y z
N MET A 1 36.23 57.57 -11.74
CA MET A 1 35.33 56.74 -10.92
C MET A 1 34.04 56.58 -11.72
N GLN A 2 33.89 55.48 -12.47
CA GLN A 2 32.60 55.06 -13.02
C GLN A 2 32.68 53.57 -13.33
N GLN A 3 31.65 52.88 -12.83
CA GLN A 3 31.55 51.44 -12.60
C GLN A 3 31.22 50.63 -13.85
N GLU A 4 31.53 49.34 -13.73
CA GLU A 4 31.18 48.21 -14.60
C GLU A 4 29.70 48.19 -15.00
N ALA A 5 29.43 47.78 -16.24
CA ALA A 5 28.12 47.31 -16.67
C ALA A 5 28.25 45.85 -17.14
N ASP A 6 27.93 44.97 -16.20
CA ASP A 6 27.78 43.52 -16.30
C ASP A 6 26.77 43.13 -17.41
N THR A 7 27.22 42.31 -18.36
CA THR A 7 26.40 41.86 -19.49
C THR A 7 25.56 40.66 -19.06
N ARG A 8 24.33 40.90 -18.56
CA ARG A 8 23.36 39.84 -18.30
C ARG A 8 22.88 39.20 -19.61
N VAL A 9 23.34 37.98 -19.88
CA VAL A 9 22.72 37.08 -20.84
C VAL A 9 21.38 36.60 -20.27
N SER A 10 20.27 37.14 -20.78
CA SER A 10 18.95 36.57 -20.55
C SER A 10 18.80 35.29 -21.38
N LYS A 11 18.95 34.12 -20.74
CA LYS A 11 18.44 32.86 -21.30
C LYS A 11 16.96 32.76 -20.96
N SER A 12 16.11 32.96 -21.96
CA SER A 12 14.68 32.66 -21.88
C SER A 12 14.54 31.15 -21.66
N VAL A 13 14.08 30.76 -20.47
CA VAL A 13 13.65 29.39 -20.20
C VAL A 13 12.40 29.13 -21.05
N GLN A 14 12.51 28.26 -22.06
CA GLN A 14 11.32 27.70 -22.70
C GLN A 14 10.60 26.83 -21.67
N LEU A 15 9.52 27.36 -21.11
CA LEU A 15 8.56 26.56 -20.37
C LEU A 15 8.08 25.46 -21.33
N HIS A 16 8.40 24.20 -21.01
CA HIS A 16 7.71 23.07 -21.62
C HIS A 16 6.21 23.31 -21.43
N GLN A 17 5.50 23.50 -22.54
CA GLN A 17 4.04 23.56 -22.52
C GLN A 17 3.55 22.32 -21.77
N ARG A 18 2.81 22.52 -20.68
CA ARG A 18 2.11 21.43 -20.01
C ARG A 18 1.27 20.74 -21.07
N HIS A 19 1.57 19.49 -21.35
CA HIS A 19 0.72 18.66 -22.18
C HIS A 19 -0.60 18.49 -21.44
N ILE A 20 -1.61 19.27 -21.83
CA ILE A 20 -2.98 19.07 -21.38
C ILE A 20 -3.44 17.80 -22.11
N PRO A 21 -3.77 16.70 -21.39
CA PRO A 21 -4.22 15.47 -22.03
C PRO A 21 -5.38 15.81 -22.97
N ASN A 22 -5.27 15.36 -24.22
CA ASN A 22 -6.32 15.63 -25.18
C ASN A 22 -7.53 14.72 -24.90
N GLN A 23 -8.68 15.01 -25.51
CA GLN A 23 -9.93 14.28 -25.26
C GLN A 23 -9.85 12.77 -25.60
N ARG A 24 -8.84 12.32 -26.38
CA ARG A 24 -8.56 10.89 -26.63
C ARG A 24 -7.81 10.23 -25.48
N ASP A 25 -7.04 10.97 -24.69
CA ASP A 25 -6.35 10.44 -23.49
C ASP A 25 -7.36 10.15 -22.36
N ILE A 26 -8.45 10.93 -22.29
CA ILE A 26 -9.60 10.69 -21.40
C ILE A 26 -10.37 9.43 -21.85
N ALA A 27 -10.29 9.08 -23.13
CA ALA A 27 -10.96 7.94 -23.74
C ALA A 27 -10.21 6.60 -23.58
N ASN A 28 -9.23 6.48 -22.69
CA ASN A 28 -8.59 5.19 -22.37
C ASN A 28 -9.03 4.60 -21.02
N LEU A 29 -9.99 5.21 -20.33
CA LEU A 29 -10.56 4.73 -19.06
C LEU A 29 -11.71 3.70 -19.23
N HIS A 30 -11.84 3.08 -20.41
CA HIS A 30 -13.10 2.46 -20.86
C HIS A 30 -13.43 1.06 -20.36
N VAL A 31 -12.61 0.45 -19.49
CA VAL A 31 -12.97 -0.83 -18.85
C VAL A 31 -12.71 -0.72 -17.36
N GLN A 32 -13.80 -0.63 -16.59
CA GLN A 32 -13.77 -0.54 -15.14
C GLN A 32 -14.71 -1.59 -14.58
N ASP A 33 -14.16 -2.49 -13.75
CA ASP A 33 -14.97 -3.41 -12.96
C ASP A 33 -14.98 -2.96 -11.51
N LYS A 34 -16.18 -2.70 -10.99
CA LYS A 34 -16.39 -2.36 -9.59
C LYS A 34 -16.53 -3.64 -8.77
N LEU A 35 -15.48 -4.02 -8.06
CA LEU A 35 -15.51 -5.14 -7.13
C LEU A 35 -16.09 -4.69 -5.78
N LEU A 36 -17.21 -5.28 -5.37
CA LEU A 36 -17.89 -4.89 -4.14
C LEU A 36 -17.25 -5.57 -2.93
N LEU A 37 -16.87 -4.74 -1.96
CA LEU A 37 -16.53 -5.13 -0.61
C LEU A 37 -17.41 -4.31 0.35
N SER A 38 -17.76 -4.84 1.51
CA SER A 38 -18.53 -4.05 2.50
C SER A 38 -17.75 -2.76 2.83
N SER A 39 -18.41 -1.61 2.78
CA SER A 39 -17.81 -0.30 3.12
C SER A 39 -17.19 -0.29 4.52
N SER A 40 -17.77 -1.12 5.38
CA SER A 40 -17.35 -1.37 6.75
C SER A 40 -15.93 -1.95 6.83
N LEU A 41 -15.44 -2.63 5.78
CA LEU A 41 -14.09 -3.23 5.76
C LEU A 41 -13.01 -2.26 5.29
N ALA A 42 -13.40 -1.18 4.61
CA ALA A 42 -12.55 -0.07 4.15
C ALA A 42 -11.19 -0.51 3.53
N PRO A 43 -11.22 -1.12 2.34
CA PRO A 43 -10.00 -1.42 1.59
C PRO A 43 -9.33 -0.13 1.13
N GLU A 44 -8.00 -0.07 1.17
CA GLU A 44 -7.22 1.14 0.85
C GLU A 44 -6.44 0.98 -0.45
N SER A 45 -5.61 -0.06 -0.54
CA SER A 45 -4.80 -0.36 -1.73
C SER A 45 -5.23 -1.64 -2.44
N ILE A 46 -4.73 -1.80 -3.68
CA ILE A 46 -4.96 -2.98 -4.50
C ILE A 46 -3.68 -3.38 -5.23
N THR A 47 -3.42 -4.67 -5.35
CA THR A 47 -2.28 -5.16 -6.14
C THR A 47 -2.62 -6.48 -6.85
N PHE A 48 -1.78 -6.89 -7.79
CA PHE A 48 -1.88 -8.16 -8.49
C PHE A 48 -0.62 -8.97 -8.26
N ASP A 49 -0.72 -10.29 -8.25
CA ASP A 49 0.48 -11.14 -8.14
C ASP A 49 1.25 -11.20 -9.47
N THR A 50 2.33 -11.97 -9.50
CA THR A 50 3.23 -12.12 -10.65
C THR A 50 2.57 -12.82 -11.84
N ASP A 51 1.59 -13.68 -11.57
CA ASP A 51 0.78 -14.37 -12.56
C ASP A 51 -0.39 -13.51 -13.08
N GLY A 52 -0.50 -12.25 -12.62
CA GLY A 52 -1.63 -11.37 -12.92
C GLY A 52 -2.94 -11.79 -12.25
N LYS A 53 -2.92 -12.69 -11.26
CA LYS A 53 -4.12 -13.08 -10.49
C LYS A 53 -4.39 -12.03 -9.41
N GLY A 54 -5.63 -12.07 -8.93
CA GLY A 54 -6.17 -11.11 -7.97
C GLY A 54 -7.37 -10.37 -8.57
N PRO A 55 -7.59 -9.11 -8.18
CA PRO A 55 -6.75 -8.30 -7.29
C PRO A 55 -6.68 -8.78 -5.83
N TYR A 56 -5.71 -8.25 -5.08
CA TYR A 56 -5.55 -8.39 -3.63
C TYR A 56 -5.76 -7.06 -2.93
N THR A 57 -6.27 -7.06 -1.70
CA THR A 57 -6.44 -5.84 -0.90
C THR A 57 -6.36 -6.13 0.61
N GLY A 58 -5.85 -5.17 1.38
CA GLY A 58 -5.91 -5.18 2.84
C GLY A 58 -7.20 -4.58 3.38
N ILE A 59 -7.67 -5.04 4.54
CA ILE A 59 -8.90 -4.52 5.18
C ILE A 59 -8.69 -4.16 6.66
N SER A 60 -9.66 -3.43 7.22
CA SER A 60 -9.62 -2.78 8.54
C SER A 60 -9.39 -3.68 9.76
N ASN A 61 -9.44 -5.00 9.60
CA ASN A 61 -9.17 -5.95 10.68
C ASN A 61 -7.92 -6.80 10.40
N GLY A 62 -7.01 -6.30 9.58
CA GLY A 62 -5.71 -6.92 9.34
C GLY A 62 -5.72 -8.09 8.38
N HIS A 63 -6.87 -8.45 7.78
CA HIS A 63 -6.88 -9.46 6.72
C HIS A 63 -6.43 -8.86 5.39
N ILE A 64 -5.82 -9.71 4.58
CA ILE A 64 -5.55 -9.51 3.17
C ILE A 64 -6.46 -10.46 2.42
N LEU A 65 -7.22 -9.93 1.47
CA LEU A 65 -8.18 -10.66 0.66
C LEU A 65 -7.68 -10.78 -0.78
N LYS A 66 -8.05 -11.87 -1.44
CA LYS A 66 -7.86 -12.10 -2.88
C LYS A 66 -9.21 -12.21 -3.56
N TRP A 67 -9.42 -11.45 -4.63
CA TRP A 67 -10.55 -11.64 -5.53
C TRP A 67 -10.33 -12.88 -6.39
N ARG A 68 -11.33 -13.77 -6.41
CA ARG A 68 -11.28 -15.07 -7.09
C ARG A 68 -12.27 -15.17 -8.25
N GLY A 69 -12.75 -14.03 -8.74
CA GLY A 69 -13.76 -13.93 -9.79
C GLY A 69 -15.19 -13.94 -9.24
N CYS A 70 -16.16 -13.61 -10.10
CA CYS A 70 -17.55 -13.39 -9.71
C CYS A 70 -18.23 -14.59 -9.02
N SER A 71 -17.78 -15.82 -9.32
CA SER A 71 -18.33 -17.04 -8.72
C SER A 71 -17.85 -17.28 -7.28
N LEU A 72 -16.65 -16.82 -6.93
CA LEU A 72 -16.01 -17.10 -5.65
C LEU A 72 -15.88 -15.86 -4.76
N GLY A 73 -15.93 -14.68 -5.34
CA GLY A 73 -15.84 -13.40 -4.64
C GLY A 73 -14.47 -13.16 -4.00
N TRP A 74 -14.48 -12.34 -2.94
CA TRP A 74 -13.32 -12.09 -2.09
C TRP A 74 -13.11 -13.25 -1.12
N GLN A 75 -11.90 -13.78 -1.07
CA GLN A 75 -11.49 -14.82 -0.13
C GLN A 75 -10.29 -14.37 0.69
N GLU A 76 -10.20 -14.89 1.90
CA GLU A 76 -9.04 -14.65 2.75
C GLU A 76 -7.77 -15.22 2.12
N PHE A 77 -6.71 -14.40 2.12
CA PHE A 77 -5.39 -14.79 1.65
C PHE A 77 -4.39 -14.87 2.81
N ALA A 78 -4.35 -13.84 3.66
CA ALA A 78 -3.43 -13.76 4.78
C ALA A 78 -3.90 -12.77 5.86
N THR A 79 -3.14 -12.66 6.95
CA THR A 79 -3.38 -11.71 8.03
C THR A 79 -2.08 -11.06 8.49
N THR A 80 -2.10 -9.77 8.84
CA THR A 80 -0.90 -9.05 9.32
C THR A 80 -0.54 -9.36 10.77
N SER A 81 -1.51 -9.76 11.60
CA SER A 81 -1.28 -10.25 12.97
C SER A 81 -1.23 -11.77 13.04
N ASN A 82 -0.26 -12.31 13.79
CA ASN A 82 -0.17 -13.73 14.15
C ASN A 82 -0.99 -14.09 15.40
N ILE A 83 -1.53 -13.09 16.13
CA ILE A 83 -2.35 -13.28 17.33
C ILE A 83 -3.79 -12.94 16.97
N ARG A 84 -4.59 -13.95 16.64
CA ARG A 84 -6.01 -13.80 16.36
C ARG A 84 -6.84 -14.61 17.36
N THR A 85 -7.74 -13.94 18.08
CA THR A 85 -8.66 -14.60 19.01
C THR A 85 -9.96 -14.90 18.27
N SER A 86 -10.42 -16.15 18.31
CA SER A 86 -11.52 -16.69 17.49
C SER A 86 -12.79 -15.83 17.45
N ASN A 87 -13.14 -15.13 18.53
CA ASN A 87 -14.37 -14.34 18.59
C ASN A 87 -14.35 -13.08 17.69
N TYR A 88 -13.17 -12.62 17.26
CA TYR A 88 -13.00 -11.41 16.45
C TYR A 88 -12.19 -11.65 15.18
N ASP A 89 -11.94 -12.92 14.88
CA ASP A 89 -11.15 -13.39 13.74
C ASP A 89 -12.07 -13.78 12.59
N SER A 90 -12.91 -12.84 12.16
CA SER A 90 -13.71 -13.04 10.96
C SER A 90 -13.63 -11.80 10.09
N ILE A 91 -13.59 -12.00 8.77
CA ILE A 91 -13.60 -10.92 7.78
C ILE A 91 -14.82 -10.00 7.89
N LYS A 92 -15.87 -10.39 8.63
CA LYS A 92 -17.08 -9.58 8.85
C LYS A 92 -16.97 -8.70 10.09
N TYR A 93 -16.05 -9.01 10.99
CA TYR A 93 -15.91 -8.32 12.27
C TYR A 93 -14.77 -7.31 12.18
N PHE A 94 -15.11 -6.03 12.22
CA PHE A 94 -14.14 -4.94 12.27
C PHE A 94 -14.61 -3.94 13.32
N HIS A 95 -13.66 -3.39 14.07
CA HIS A 95 -13.86 -2.25 14.92
C HIS A 95 -12.55 -1.47 14.94
N VAL A 96 -12.61 -0.16 14.77
CA VAL A 96 -11.40 0.69 14.68
C VAL A 96 -10.47 0.49 15.88
N SER A 97 -11.02 0.27 17.07
CA SER A 97 -10.21 0.02 18.28
C SER A 97 -9.41 -1.29 18.25
N LEU A 98 -9.68 -2.19 17.31
CA LEU A 98 -8.98 -3.46 17.15
C LEU A 98 -7.88 -3.40 16.07
N GLU A 99 -7.77 -2.30 15.33
CA GLU A 99 -6.74 -2.13 14.31
C GLU A 99 -5.34 -2.26 14.93
N SER A 100 -5.09 -1.68 16.11
CA SER A 100 -3.79 -1.83 16.78
C SER A 100 -3.48 -3.25 17.28
N LYS A 101 -4.50 -4.12 17.33
CA LYS A 101 -4.36 -5.52 17.78
C LYS A 101 -4.23 -6.49 16.61
N TYR A 102 -5.04 -6.31 15.57
CA TYR A 102 -5.10 -7.22 14.43
C TYR A 102 -4.39 -6.70 13.19
N GLY A 103 -4.03 -5.42 13.17
CA GLY A 103 -3.36 -4.74 12.07
C GLY A 103 -4.33 -3.94 11.20
N ARG A 104 -3.74 -3.04 10.41
CA ARG A 104 -4.41 -2.22 9.40
C ARG A 104 -3.48 -2.09 8.18
N PRO A 105 -3.48 -3.06 7.26
CA PRO A 105 -2.73 -2.96 6.02
C PRO A 105 -3.27 -1.81 5.16
N LEU A 106 -2.40 -0.86 4.85
CA LEU A 106 -2.71 0.29 4.01
C LEU A 106 -2.12 0.09 2.62
N GLY A 107 -0.82 -0.21 2.49
CA GLY A 107 -0.17 -0.46 1.20
C GLY A 107 0.16 -1.94 0.99
N LEU A 108 -0.01 -2.42 -0.24
CA LEU A 108 0.35 -3.78 -0.68
C LEU A 108 1.06 -3.71 -2.03
N GLN A 109 2.20 -4.37 -2.17
CA GLN A 109 2.86 -4.52 -3.47
C GLN A 109 3.62 -5.84 -3.56
N PHE A 110 3.39 -6.58 -4.66
CA PHE A 110 4.20 -7.73 -4.99
C PHE A 110 5.53 -7.30 -5.62
N ASN A 111 6.63 -7.91 -5.15
CA ASN A 111 7.85 -7.99 -5.95
C ASN A 111 7.63 -9.03 -7.06
N LYS A 112 7.83 -8.62 -8.31
CA LYS A 112 7.58 -9.46 -9.50
C LYS A 112 8.70 -10.44 -9.79
N GLY A 113 9.92 -10.16 -9.34
CA GLY A 113 11.06 -11.04 -9.45
C GLY A 113 10.99 -12.19 -8.44
N THR A 114 10.71 -11.88 -7.17
CA THR A 114 10.69 -12.89 -6.09
C THR A 114 9.31 -13.52 -5.87
N GLY A 115 8.25 -12.77 -6.18
CA GLY A 115 6.87 -13.13 -5.86
C GLY A 115 6.43 -12.77 -4.44
N ASP A 116 7.30 -12.18 -3.62
CA ASP A 116 6.96 -11.79 -2.26
C ASP A 116 5.95 -10.63 -2.24
N LEU A 117 5.03 -10.67 -1.29
CA LEU A 117 4.09 -9.59 -1.04
C LEU A 117 4.60 -8.71 0.11
N TYR A 118 4.96 -7.47 -0.19
CA TYR A 118 5.25 -6.44 0.79
C TYR A 118 3.99 -5.72 1.22
N ILE A 119 3.88 -5.41 2.51
CA ILE A 119 2.72 -4.78 3.13
C ILE A 119 3.18 -3.68 4.07
N THR A 120 2.59 -2.50 3.97
CA THR A 120 2.69 -1.47 5.01
C THR A 120 1.45 -1.54 5.88
N ASP A 121 1.63 -1.96 7.13
CA ASP A 121 0.60 -1.97 8.15
C ASP A 121 0.75 -0.77 9.06
N ALA A 122 -0.34 0.01 9.21
CA ALA A 122 -0.37 1.24 9.99
C ALA A 122 0.08 1.11 11.44
N TYR A 123 0.11 -0.11 12.00
CA TYR A 123 0.56 -0.39 13.35
C TYR A 123 1.78 -1.32 13.41
N PHE A 124 1.99 -2.15 12.39
CA PHE A 124 3.05 -3.16 12.39
C PHE A 124 4.22 -2.85 11.44
N GLY A 125 4.22 -1.69 10.79
CA GLY A 125 5.35 -1.25 9.99
C GLY A 125 5.38 -1.88 8.61
N LEU A 126 6.58 -2.25 8.14
CA LEU A 126 6.79 -2.95 6.87
C LEU A 126 6.84 -4.47 7.09
N LEU A 127 5.95 -5.19 6.44
CA LEU A 127 5.81 -6.64 6.56
C LEU A 127 6.07 -7.29 5.21
N THR A 128 6.48 -8.56 5.21
CA THR A 128 6.56 -9.37 3.99
C THR A 128 5.92 -10.75 4.17
N ILE A 129 5.32 -11.23 3.08
CA ILE A 129 4.73 -12.55 2.92
C ILE A 129 5.44 -13.23 1.75
N GLY A 130 6.24 -14.25 2.05
CA GLY A 130 6.85 -15.12 1.05
C GLY A 130 5.85 -16.12 0.48
N LEU A 131 6.02 -16.50 -0.80
CA LEU A 131 5.16 -17.47 -1.47
C LEU A 131 5.45 -18.95 -1.11
N GLU A 132 6.43 -19.23 -0.25
CA GLU A 132 6.70 -20.60 0.20
C GLU A 132 5.58 -21.14 1.10
N GLY A 133 4.61 -21.86 0.51
CA GLY A 133 3.95 -22.97 1.22
C GLY A 133 2.42 -22.99 1.28
N GLY A 134 1.68 -22.08 0.62
CA GLY A 134 0.22 -22.23 0.42
C GLY A 134 -0.62 -22.37 1.71
N LYS A 135 -0.03 -22.11 2.88
CA LYS A 135 -0.67 -22.00 4.20
C LYS A 135 -0.29 -20.62 4.71
N VAL A 136 -1.32 -19.81 5.02
CA VAL A 136 -1.28 -18.48 5.67
C VAL A 136 0.15 -18.06 5.97
N ALA A 137 0.74 -17.36 5.00
CA ALA A 137 2.16 -17.06 5.01
C ALA A 137 2.55 -16.41 6.33
N GLN A 138 3.60 -16.93 6.96
CA GLN A 138 4.18 -16.31 8.13
C GLN A 138 4.64 -14.91 7.74
N VAL A 139 4.01 -13.92 8.37
CA VAL A 139 4.41 -12.52 8.29
C VAL A 139 5.82 -12.43 8.88
N ALA A 140 6.82 -12.24 8.03
CA ALA A 140 8.12 -11.78 8.51
C ALA A 140 7.97 -10.28 8.79
N VAL A 141 7.96 -9.93 10.08
CA VAL A 141 7.97 -8.54 10.54
C VAL A 141 9.38 -8.01 10.29
N THR A 142 9.58 -7.32 9.19
CA THR A 142 10.85 -6.64 8.91
C THR A 142 10.83 -5.25 9.50
N THR A 143 11.71 -5.08 10.48
CA THR A 143 12.25 -3.82 11.00
C THR A 143 11.24 -2.93 11.72
N MET A 144 11.27 -3.00 13.04
CA MET A 144 10.64 -2.00 13.91
C MET A 144 11.33 -0.63 13.85
N ALA A 145 12.41 -0.44 13.09
CA ALA A 145 13.06 0.86 12.96
C ALA A 145 13.99 0.95 11.73
N VAL A 146 14.10 2.16 11.17
CA VAL A 146 15.25 2.62 10.37
C VAL A 146 15.97 3.63 11.27
N ASP A 147 17.30 3.52 11.39
CA ASP A 147 18.12 4.40 12.24
C ASP A 147 17.60 4.55 13.69
N ASP A 148 17.17 3.44 14.30
CA ASP A 148 16.57 3.38 15.65
C ASP A 148 15.28 4.20 15.86
N GLN A 149 14.67 4.74 14.79
CA GLN A 149 13.35 5.37 14.86
C GLN A 149 12.23 4.38 14.55
N PRO A 150 11.29 4.18 15.49
CA PRO A 150 10.15 3.32 15.23
C PRO A 150 9.23 3.92 14.18
N PHE A 151 8.67 3.06 13.33
CA PHE A 151 7.60 3.46 12.43
C PHE A 151 6.37 3.87 13.24
N GLY A 152 5.76 5.00 12.87
CA GLY A 152 4.54 5.47 13.55
C GLY A 152 3.27 5.19 12.76
N LEU A 153 3.28 5.45 11.45
CA LEU A 153 2.12 5.29 10.57
C LEU A 153 2.56 5.00 9.12
N THR A 154 3.08 3.80 8.86
CA THR A 154 3.37 3.39 7.48
C THR A 154 2.08 3.36 6.66
N ASN A 155 2.16 3.81 5.40
CA ASN A 155 0.99 4.03 4.57
C ASN A 155 1.15 3.43 3.16
N GLY A 156 1.62 4.17 2.17
CA GLY A 156 1.80 3.65 0.81
C GLY A 156 3.14 2.97 0.65
N LEU A 157 3.24 1.99 -0.25
CA LEU A 157 4.51 1.38 -0.66
C LEU A 157 4.52 1.07 -2.15
N ASP A 158 5.72 1.00 -2.72
CA ASP A 158 5.96 0.45 -4.05
C ASP A 158 7.33 -0.26 -4.08
N VAL A 159 7.53 -1.12 -5.08
CA VAL A 159 8.76 -1.90 -5.25
C VAL A 159 9.35 -1.56 -6.61
N ASP A 160 10.59 -1.07 -6.61
CA ASP A 160 11.40 -0.98 -7.83
C ASP A 160 11.75 -2.40 -8.29
N GLN A 161 11.02 -2.84 -9.30
CA GLN A 161 11.10 -4.20 -9.84
C GLN A 161 12.45 -4.50 -10.51
N GLN A 162 13.26 -3.49 -10.82
CA GLN A 162 14.58 -3.70 -11.45
C GLN A 162 15.67 -3.97 -10.43
N ASN A 163 15.57 -3.34 -9.26
CA ASN A 163 16.62 -3.34 -8.23
C ASN A 163 16.19 -4.02 -6.92
N ASP A 164 14.98 -4.57 -6.87
CA ASP A 164 14.37 -5.19 -5.68
C ASP A 164 14.27 -4.26 -4.45
N MET A 165 14.25 -2.94 -4.69
CA MET A 165 14.20 -1.93 -3.63
C MET A 165 12.75 -1.60 -3.26
N VAL A 166 12.42 -1.66 -1.97
CA VAL A 166 11.11 -1.29 -1.43
C VAL A 166 11.13 0.16 -0.96
N TYR A 167 10.20 0.96 -1.45
CA TYR A 167 9.98 2.34 -1.03
C TYR A 167 8.62 2.45 -0.35
N PHE A 168 8.55 3.13 0.78
CA PHE A 168 7.29 3.32 1.50
C PHE A 168 7.24 4.68 2.18
N THR A 169 6.03 5.12 2.50
CA THR A 169 5.80 6.34 3.27
C THR A 169 5.46 6.01 4.72
N ASP A 170 5.98 6.82 5.64
CA ASP A 170 5.54 6.90 7.03
C ASP A 170 4.94 8.29 7.27
N ASN A 171 3.64 8.34 7.55
CA ASN A 171 2.90 9.59 7.69
C ASN A 171 3.23 10.32 9.01
N SER A 172 3.80 9.63 10.01
CA SER A 172 4.15 10.25 11.27
C SER A 172 5.19 9.46 12.04
N THR A 173 6.19 10.13 12.60
CA THR A 173 7.13 9.57 13.58
C THR A 173 6.66 9.76 15.03
N HIS A 174 5.51 10.40 15.25
CA HIS A 174 5.02 10.81 16.57
C HIS A 174 3.64 10.26 16.92
N PHE A 175 2.76 10.11 15.93
CA PHE A 175 1.38 9.74 16.13
C PHE A 175 1.05 8.44 15.41
N GLN A 176 0.35 7.55 16.10
CA GLN A 176 -0.21 6.36 15.52
C GLN A 176 -1.54 6.67 14.83
N ARG A 177 -1.96 5.80 13.92
CA ARG A 177 -3.23 5.92 13.20
C ARG A 177 -4.41 6.26 14.10
N ARG A 178 -4.56 5.58 15.25
CA ARG A 178 -5.69 5.77 16.18
C ARG A 178 -5.84 7.20 16.72
N GLU A 179 -4.76 7.99 16.68
CA GLU A 179 -4.73 9.38 17.14
C GLU A 179 -5.11 10.38 16.03
N GLN A 180 -5.22 9.90 14.78
CA GLN A 180 -5.55 10.68 13.59
C GLN A 180 -6.90 10.33 12.97
N ILE A 181 -7.68 9.44 13.61
CA ILE A 181 -9.03 9.09 13.16
C ILE A 181 -9.99 10.16 13.68
N HIS A 182 -10.62 10.89 12.75
CA HIS A 182 -11.65 11.89 13.01
C HIS A 182 -13.05 11.33 12.78
#